data_AF-A0A1J5BV64-F1
#
_entry.id   AF-A0A1J5BV64-F1
#
_cell.length_a   1.000
_cell.length_b   1.000
_cell.length_c   1.000
_cell.angle_alpha   90.00
_cell.angle_beta   90.00
_cell.angle_gamma   90.00
#
_symmetry.space_group_name_H-M   'P 1'
#
loop_
_entity.id
_entity.type
_entity.pdbx_description
1 polymer ?
#
loop_
_entity_poly.entity_id
_entity_poly.type
_entity_poly.pdbx_seq_one_letter_code
_entity_poly.pdbx_strand_id
1 'polypeptide(L)' 'MAAKWTLREGVKMDDVTAGEVAKIACALKSLSAYTSLAMESEDAPEDLQVIVDEGLDAMTRIFVW' A
#
# COMPACT_ATOMS: atom_id res chain seq x y z
N MET A 1 2.70 -20.17 -8.19
CA MET A 1 2.37 -20.36 -6.76
C MET A 1 1.75 -19.07 -6.26
N ALA A 2 0.61 -19.12 -5.57
CA ALA A 2 0.08 -17.93 -4.91
C ALA A 2 1.00 -17.61 -3.72
N ALA A 3 1.55 -16.39 -3.68
CA ALA A 3 2.31 -15.91 -2.53
C ALA A 3 1.44 -16.01 -1.26
N LYS A 4 1.94 -16.69 -0.23
CA LYS A 4 1.17 -16.97 0.99
C LYS A 4 1.49 -15.91 2.04
N TRP A 5 0.80 -14.78 1.93
CA TRP A 5 0.88 -13.71 2.92
C TRP A 5 0.31 -14.16 4.26
N THR A 6 1.04 -13.93 5.34
CA THR A 6 0.55 -14.17 6.71
C THR A 6 0.68 -12.91 7.56
N LEU A 7 -0.22 -12.74 8.53
CA LEU A 7 -0.10 -11.68 9.52
C LEU A 7 1.18 -11.89 10.34
N ARG A 8 1.84 -10.79 10.70
CA ARG A 8 2.93 -10.83 11.67
C ARG A 8 2.44 -11.30 13.03
N GLU A 9 3.33 -11.96 13.77
CA GLU A 9 3.04 -12.40 15.13
C GLU A 9 2.65 -11.20 16.01
N GLY A 10 1.58 -11.36 16.79
CA GLY A 10 1.06 -10.30 17.67
C GLY A 10 0.16 -9.27 16.99
N VAL A 11 0.05 -9.25 15.65
CA VAL A 11 -0.89 -8.38 14.94
C VAL A 11 -2.32 -8.89 15.14
N LYS A 12 -3.18 -8.03 15.69
CA LYS A 12 -4.63 -8.26 15.80
C LYS A 12 -5.33 -7.31 14.83
N MET A 13 -6.40 -7.77 14.20
CA MET A 13 -7.20 -6.92 13.30
C MET A 13 -8.11 -6.00 14.11
N ASP A 14 -7.51 -5.07 14.85
CA ASP A 14 -8.19 -3.99 15.56
C ASP A 14 -8.36 -2.75 14.67
N ASP A 15 -9.03 -1.72 15.19
CA ASP A 15 -9.33 -0.50 14.42
C ASP A 15 -8.05 0.22 13.93
N VAL A 16 -6.94 0.09 14.66
CA VAL A 16 -5.64 0.66 14.26
C VAL A 16 -5.09 -0.10 13.05
N THR A 17 -5.08 -1.43 13.11
CA THR A 17 -4.62 -2.28 12.01
C THR A 17 -5.54 -2.16 10.79
N ALA A 18 -6.86 -1.99 10.99
CA ALA A 18 -7.79 -1.68 9.92
C ALA A 18 -7.47 -0.33 9.24
N GLY A 19 -7.04 0.66 10.00
CA GLY A 19 -6.52 1.92 9.47
C GLY A 19 -5.26 1.74 8.60
N GLU A 20 -4.32 0.90 9.02
CA GLU A 20 -3.14 0.58 8.21
C GLU A 20 -3.52 -0.19 6.92
N VAL A 21 -4.50 -1.09 6.97
CA VAL A 21 -5.05 -1.75 5.77
C VAL A 21 -5.70 -0.73 4.82
N ALA A 22 -6.41 0.28 5.35
CA ALA A 22 -6.97 1.34 4.53
C ALA A 22 -5.88 2.18 3.83
N LYS A 23 -4.74 2.43 4.49
CA LYS A 23 -3.57 3.07 3.86
C LYS A 23 -2.99 2.23 2.73
N ILE A 24 -2.84 0.91 2.93
CA ILE A 24 -2.42 -0.02 1.87
C ILE A 24 -3.38 0.06 0.67
N ALA A 25 -4.69 0.02 0.91
CA ALA A 25 -5.69 0.12 -0.15
C ALA A 25 -5.64 1.46 -0.89
N CYS A 26 -5.42 2.55 -0.16
CA CYS A 26 -5.27 3.89 -0.72
C CYS A 26 -4.01 3.96 -1.62
N ALA A 27 -2.89 3.45 -1.15
CA ALA A 27 -1.65 3.35 -1.91
C ALA A 27 -1.80 2.57 -3.22
N LEU A 28 -2.47 1.42 -3.19
CA LEU A 28 -2.72 0.61 -4.38
C LEU A 28 -3.63 1.34 -5.38
N LYS A 29 -4.67 2.04 -4.89
CA LYS A 29 -5.56 2.83 -5.73
C LYS A 29 -4.82 4.01 -6.39
N SER A 30 -4.00 4.72 -5.61
CA SER A 30 -3.16 5.81 -6.12
C SER A 30 -2.17 5.30 -7.14
N LEU A 31 -1.48 4.18 -6.88
CA LEU A 31 -0.57 3.55 -7.84
C LEU A 31 -1.28 3.16 -9.13
N SER A 32 -2.49 2.60 -9.06
CA SER A 32 -3.30 2.26 -10.24
C SER A 32 -3.71 3.50 -11.06
N ALA A 33 -4.12 4.58 -10.39
CA ALA A 33 -4.41 5.84 -11.04
C ALA A 33 -3.15 6.43 -11.70
N TYR A 34 -2.00 6.34 -11.02
CA TYR A 34 -0.72 6.79 -11.55
C TYR A 34 -0.25 5.96 -12.74
N THR A 35 -0.30 4.62 -12.71
CA THR A 35 0.04 3.81 -13.89
C THR A 35 -0.85 4.11 -15.08
N SER A 36 -2.09 4.57 -14.84
CA SER A 36 -3.00 4.99 -15.91
C SER A 36 -2.64 6.39 -16.45
N LEU A 37 -2.17 7.30 -15.60
CA LEU A 37 -1.77 8.68 -15.95
C LEU A 37 -0.33 8.81 -16.49
N ALA A 38 0.63 8.05 -15.96
CA ALA A 38 2.03 8.02 -16.38
C ALA A 38 2.22 7.38 -17.77
N MET A 39 1.22 6.61 -18.25
CA MET A 39 1.15 6.24 -19.66
C MET A 39 0.88 7.44 -20.58
N GLU A 40 0.45 8.58 -20.03
CA GLU A 40 0.07 9.79 -20.77
C GLU A 40 0.94 11.03 -20.45
N SER A 41 1.80 11.02 -19.42
CA SER A 41 2.60 12.20 -19.00
C SER A 41 3.96 11.82 -18.37
N GLU A 42 5.03 12.56 -18.71
CA GLU A 42 6.41 12.34 -18.21
C GLU A 42 6.68 12.93 -16.80
N ASP A 43 5.84 13.85 -16.32
CA ASP A 43 5.99 14.47 -15.00
C ASP A 43 5.18 13.72 -13.92
N ALA A 44 5.89 13.02 -13.04
CA ALA A 44 5.32 12.29 -11.92
C ALA A 44 5.04 13.20 -10.71
N PRO A 45 3.84 13.18 -10.11
CA PRO A 45 3.55 13.99 -8.92
C PRO A 45 4.25 13.39 -7.66
N GLU A 46 5.07 14.18 -6.97
CA GLU A 46 5.80 13.75 -5.75
C GLU A 46 4.87 13.25 -4.63
N ASP A 47 3.69 13.86 -4.47
CA ASP A 47 2.69 13.46 -3.46
C ASP A 47 2.24 12.00 -3.62
N LEU A 48 2.30 11.50 -4.85
CA LEU A 48 1.86 10.16 -5.18
C LEU A 48 2.87 9.10 -4.73
N GLN A 49 4.16 9.43 -4.81
CA GLN A 49 5.23 8.59 -4.29
C GLN A 49 5.11 8.44 -2.77
N VAL A 50 4.82 9.52 -2.05
CA VAL A 50 4.62 9.50 -0.60
C VAL A 50 3.47 8.55 -0.21
N ILE A 51 2.34 8.63 -0.91
CA ILE A 51 1.18 7.76 -0.64
C ILE A 51 1.51 6.28 -0.88
N VAL A 52 2.31 5.97 -1.90
CA VAL A 52 2.76 4.59 -2.19
C VAL A 52 3.69 4.08 -1.09
N ASP A 53 4.67 4.89 -0.69
CA ASP A 53 5.64 4.53 0.35
C ASP A 53 4.96 4.29 1.70
N GLU A 54 3.98 5.11 2.07
CA GLU A 54 3.17 4.89 3.28
C GLU A 54 2.40 3.56 3.24
N GLY A 55 1.87 3.19 2.08
CA GLY A 55 1.20 1.89 1.90
C GLY A 55 2.16 0.71 1.97
N LEU A 56 3.36 0.83 1.40
CA LEU A 56 4.40 -0.19 1.48
C LEU A 56 4.85 -0.39 2.93
N ASP A 57 5.09 0.69 3.67
CA ASP A 57 5.47 0.62 5.08
C ASP A 57 4.37 -0.04 5.92
N ALA A 58 3.10 0.36 5.73
CA ALA A 58 1.96 -0.30 6.36
C ALA A 58 1.89 -1.80 6.04
N MET A 59 2.17 -2.19 4.78
CA MET A 59 2.25 -3.59 4.37
C MET A 59 3.31 -4.36 5.16
N THR A 60 4.51 -3.77 5.32
CA THR A 60 5.61 -4.41 6.05
C THR A 60 5.31 -4.56 7.53
N ARG A 61 4.47 -3.70 8.13
CA ARG A 61 4.06 -3.77 9.54
C ARG A 61 3.02 -4.86 9.79
N ILE A 62 2.12 -5.10 8.82
CA ILE A 62 1.00 -6.02 9.00
C ILE A 62 1.35 -7.44 8.54
N PHE A 63 2.07 -7.57 7.43
CA PHE A 63 2.27 -8.85 6.76
C PHE A 63 3.74 -9.25 6.67
N VAL A 64 3.96 -10.57 6.57
CA VAL A 64 5.20 -11.20 6.15
C VAL A 64 4.94 -12.03 4.89
N TRP A 65 5.96 -12.12 4.04
CA TRP A 65 5.94 -12.79 2.75
C TRP A 65 6.69 -14.12 2.80
#